data_AF-A0A1B6J6Z4-F1
#
_entry.id   AF-A0A1B6J6Z4-F1
#
_cell.length_a   1.000
_cell.length_b   1.000
_cell.length_c   1.000
_cell.angle_alpha   90.00
_cell.angle_beta   90.00
_cell.angle_gamma   90.00
#
_symmetry.space_group_name_H-M   'P 1'
#
loop_
_entity.id
_entity.type
_entity.pdbx_description
1 polymer ?
#
loop_
_entity_poly.entity_id
_entity_poly.type
_entity_poly.pdbx_seq_one_letter_code
_entity_poly.pdbx_strand_id
1 'polypeptide(L)'
;ESPLLIYNTKFDIRQWFLVTSVYPLTIWFYKECYLRFSSQPFSLVNLHESIHLTNNAIQRNYSNNRHRDPKLPHENMWHSSKFQDYLNEIGETDKWRTVILPGMKQGIVGAVLASQDDMIDRANSFELYGADFLLGIDYIPILLEINMGPAMYASTKVTGDICKRGLEDVIKVVLDRKHNWRADTGKFEILYRQEMGPKQHHVGLDLMISGSKIIPEKRNALS
;
A
#
# COMPACT_ATOMS: atom_id res chain seq x y z
N GLU A 1 0.68 24.05 -2.83
CA GLU A 1 0.43 22.77 -2.12
C GLU A 1 -0.15 23.08 -0.76
N SER A 2 -1.32 22.53 -0.44
CA SER A 2 -2.01 22.79 0.83
C SER A 2 -2.22 21.45 1.54
N PRO A 3 -1.20 20.92 2.26
CA PRO A 3 -1.37 19.73 3.06
C PRO A 3 -2.24 20.02 4.28
N LEU A 4 -2.97 19.02 4.75
CA LEU A 4 -3.56 19.05 6.08
C LEU A 4 -2.44 19.11 7.11
N LEU A 5 -2.58 20.02 8.08
CA LEU A 5 -1.64 20.20 9.17
C LEU A 5 -2.35 19.89 10.49
N ILE A 6 -1.64 19.22 11.39
CA ILE A 6 -2.10 19.03 12.78
C ILE A 6 -1.19 19.88 13.65
N TYR A 7 -1.79 20.83 14.37
CA TYR A 7 -1.06 21.81 15.18
C TYR A 7 0.10 22.48 14.41
N ASN A 8 -0.21 22.96 13.20
CA ASN A 8 0.74 23.59 12.28
C ASN A 8 1.97 22.71 11.93
N THR A 9 1.86 21.38 12.02
CA THR A 9 2.95 20.44 11.75
C THR A 9 2.54 19.48 10.65
N LYS A 10 3.44 19.26 9.68
CA LYS A 10 3.22 18.34 8.55
C LYS A 10 3.27 16.90 9.05
N PHE A 11 2.47 16.04 8.42
CA PHE A 11 2.51 14.61 8.66
C PHE A 11 2.21 13.82 7.38
N ASP A 12 2.57 12.55 7.40
CA ASP A 12 2.08 11.54 6.46
C ASP A 12 1.46 10.37 7.22
N ILE A 13 0.77 9.48 6.50
CA ILE A 13 0.23 8.22 7.01
C ILE A 13 1.00 7.07 6.37
N ARG A 14 1.56 6.19 7.20
CA ARG A 14 2.13 4.90 6.79
C ARG A 14 1.07 3.81 6.92
N GLN A 15 0.55 3.35 5.77
CA GLN A 15 -0.45 2.30 5.68
C GLN A 15 0.18 0.99 5.18
N TRP A 16 -0.06 -0.12 5.88
CA TRP A 16 0.39 -1.43 5.43
C TRP A 16 -0.66 -2.18 4.62
N PHE A 17 -0.19 -2.90 3.60
CA PHE A 17 -0.97 -3.86 2.85
C PHE A 17 -0.08 -5.05 2.44
N LEU A 18 -0.69 -6.19 2.22
CA LEU A 18 0.00 -7.45 1.89
C LEU A 18 -0.54 -7.96 0.56
N VAL A 19 0.35 -8.40 -0.33
CA VAL A 19 -0.02 -9.12 -1.56
C VAL A 19 0.39 -10.58 -1.40
N THR A 20 -0.58 -11.48 -1.51
CA THR A 20 -0.34 -12.94 -1.35
C THR A 20 -0.44 -13.73 -2.65
N SER A 21 -0.90 -13.09 -3.73
CA SER A 21 -0.98 -13.66 -5.07
C SER A 21 -1.09 -12.53 -6.07
N VAL A 22 -0.37 -12.64 -7.19
CA VAL A 22 -0.43 -11.68 -8.30
C VAL A 22 -1.46 -12.13 -9.34
N TYR A 23 -1.59 -13.44 -9.58
CA TYR A 23 -2.62 -14.03 -10.45
C TYR A 23 -3.30 -15.25 -9.80
N PRO A 24 -4.57 -15.15 -9.36
CA PRO A 24 -5.40 -13.94 -9.28
C PRO A 24 -4.94 -12.99 -8.18
N LEU A 25 -4.91 -11.69 -8.48
CA LEU A 25 -4.45 -10.68 -7.54
C LEU A 25 -5.28 -10.70 -6.25
N THR A 26 -4.58 -10.85 -5.12
CA THR A 26 -5.17 -10.79 -3.78
C THR A 26 -4.41 -9.78 -2.94
N ILE A 27 -5.09 -8.68 -2.58
CA ILE A 27 -4.58 -7.61 -1.73
C ILE A 27 -5.29 -7.65 -0.38
N TRP A 28 -4.50 -7.58 0.69
CA TRP A 28 -4.98 -7.47 2.07
C TRP A 28 -4.62 -6.11 2.62
N PHE A 29 -5.55 -5.47 3.33
CA PHE A 29 -5.34 -4.19 4.00
C PHE A 29 -5.17 -4.42 5.50
N TYR A 30 -4.14 -3.83 6.11
CA TYR A 30 -3.99 -3.86 7.56
C TYR A 30 -4.85 -2.75 8.18
N LYS A 31 -5.77 -3.09 9.08
CA LYS A 31 -6.74 -2.14 9.64
C LYS A 31 -6.10 -1.02 10.47
N GLU A 32 -4.85 -1.17 10.87
CA GLU A 32 -4.10 -0.16 11.59
C GLU A 32 -3.02 0.47 10.73
N CYS A 33 -2.79 1.74 11.00
CA CYS A 33 -1.71 2.52 10.42
C CYS A 33 -1.23 3.54 11.45
N TYR A 34 -0.20 4.29 11.09
CA TYR A 34 0.34 5.33 11.95
C TYR A 34 0.71 6.58 11.17
N LEU A 35 0.64 7.71 11.85
CA LEU A 35 1.05 9.00 11.32
C LEU A 35 2.51 9.27 11.71
N ARG A 36 3.25 9.92 10.83
CA ARG A 36 4.62 10.39 11.08
C ARG A 36 4.67 11.90 10.92
N PHE A 37 5.11 12.60 11.96
CA PHE A 37 5.16 14.06 11.99
C PHE A 37 6.55 14.61 11.68
N SER A 38 6.60 15.81 11.11
CA SER A 38 7.82 16.61 11.11
C SER A 38 8.15 17.10 12.53
N SER A 39 9.45 17.29 12.80
CA SER A 39 9.97 17.84 14.07
C SER A 39 9.79 19.35 14.17
N GLN A 40 9.53 20.01 13.04
CA GLN A 40 9.38 21.46 12.94
C GLN A 40 7.97 21.86 12.45
N PRO A 41 7.46 23.04 12.83
CA PRO A 41 6.25 23.63 12.26
C PRO A 41 6.39 23.84 10.74
N PHE A 42 5.29 23.69 10.02
CA PHE A 42 5.22 23.86 8.57
C PHE A 42 5.50 25.30 8.16
N SER A 43 6.23 25.47 7.05
CA SER A 43 6.55 26.77 6.47
C SER A 43 6.74 26.65 4.97
N LEU A 44 6.13 27.56 4.20
CA LEU A 44 6.38 27.67 2.76
C LEU A 44 7.59 28.55 2.42
N VAL A 45 8.15 29.24 3.41
CA VAL A 45 9.33 30.11 3.24
C VAL A 45 10.61 29.31 3.49
N ASN A 46 10.60 28.45 4.52
CA ASN A 46 11.73 27.60 4.85
C ASN A 46 11.50 26.18 4.31
N LEU A 47 12.30 25.79 3.32
CA LEU A 47 12.22 24.49 2.64
C LEU A 47 13.13 23.42 3.25
N HIS A 48 13.62 23.63 4.47
CA HIS A 48 14.48 22.66 5.14
C HIS A 48 13.79 21.30 5.34
N GLU A 49 14.53 20.21 5.14
CA GLU A 49 13.97 18.84 5.16
C GLU A 49 13.28 18.47 6.49
N SER A 50 13.76 19.03 7.61
CA SER A 50 13.15 18.79 8.92
C SER A 50 11.71 19.32 9.05
N ILE A 51 11.28 20.21 8.13
CA ILE A 51 9.93 20.76 8.02
C ILE A 51 9.07 19.94 7.03
N HIS A 52 9.65 19.54 5.91
CA HIS A 52 8.90 19.05 4.75
C HIS A 52 8.93 17.53 4.55
N LEU A 53 9.91 16.83 5.12
CA LEU A 53 10.00 15.38 5.06
C LEU A 53 9.58 14.79 6.40
N THR A 54 8.78 13.74 6.37
CA THR A 54 8.15 13.13 7.56
C THR A 54 8.71 11.74 7.87
N ASN A 55 9.58 11.22 7.00
CA ASN A 55 10.24 9.93 7.17
C ASN A 55 11.09 9.91 8.46
N ASN A 56 10.88 8.90 9.30
CA ASN A 56 11.61 8.76 10.57
C ASN A 56 13.14 8.69 10.40
N ALA A 57 13.62 8.14 9.27
CA ALA A 57 15.05 8.07 8.95
C ALA A 57 15.72 9.46 8.88
N ILE A 58 14.96 10.48 8.52
CA ILE A 58 15.40 11.89 8.44
C ILE A 58 15.09 12.58 9.76
N GLN A 59 13.85 12.45 10.26
CA GLN A 59 13.38 13.15 11.45
C GLN A 59 14.13 12.78 12.73
N ARG A 60 14.68 11.57 12.83
CA ARG A 60 15.53 11.16 13.98
C ARG A 60 16.82 11.98 14.14
N ASN A 61 17.25 12.68 13.09
CA ASN A 61 18.45 13.53 13.14
C ASN A 61 18.15 14.93 13.69
N TYR A 62 16.88 15.24 13.97
CA TYR A 62 16.42 16.57 14.37
C TYR A 62 15.67 16.52 15.70
N SER A 63 15.93 17.51 16.56
CA SER A 63 15.14 17.71 17.77
C SER A 63 13.86 18.46 17.47
N ASN A 64 12.80 18.17 18.23
CA ASN A 64 11.53 18.88 18.11
C ASN A 64 11.71 20.38 18.42
N ASN A 65 11.13 21.23 17.57
CA ASN A 65 11.17 22.66 17.77
C ASN A 65 10.49 23.06 19.10
N ARG A 66 11.04 24.04 19.82
CA ARG A 66 10.43 24.57 21.06
C ARG A 66 9.07 25.24 20.83
N HIS A 67 8.81 25.72 19.61
CA HIS A 67 7.54 26.32 19.22
C HIS A 67 6.54 25.30 18.63
N ARG A 68 6.89 24.01 18.61
CA ARG A 68 5.96 22.95 18.23
C ARG A 68 4.92 22.76 19.33
N ASP A 69 3.68 22.50 18.93
CA ASP A 69 2.58 22.35 19.88
C ASP A 69 2.83 21.16 20.83
N PRO A 70 2.69 21.35 22.16
CA PRO A 70 2.99 20.33 23.15
C PRO A 70 2.02 19.14 23.14
N LYS A 71 0.88 19.23 22.43
CA LYS A 71 -0.04 18.10 22.23
C LYS A 71 0.49 17.07 21.24
N LEU A 72 1.51 17.42 20.44
CA LEU A 72 2.17 16.49 19.55
C LEU A 72 3.13 15.56 20.33
N PRO A 73 3.25 14.30 19.92
CA PRO A 73 4.08 13.33 20.61
C PRO A 73 5.56 13.67 20.43
N HIS A 74 6.36 13.44 21.48
CA HIS A 74 7.81 13.63 21.42
C HIS A 74 8.46 12.71 20.36
N GLU A 75 7.99 11.48 20.24
CA GLU A 75 8.47 10.50 19.26
C GLU A 75 7.94 10.73 17.83
N ASN A 76 7.21 11.83 17.59
CA ASN A 76 6.73 12.23 16.27
C ASN A 76 5.85 11.18 15.56
N MET A 77 5.13 10.34 16.32
CA MET A 77 4.20 9.36 15.76
C MET A 77 2.90 9.24 16.54
N TRP A 78 1.80 9.06 15.80
CA TRP A 78 0.50 8.69 16.35
C TRP A 78 0.02 7.37 15.76
N HIS A 79 -0.67 6.56 16.57
CA HIS A 79 -1.56 5.54 16.04
C HIS A 79 -2.73 6.19 15.30
N SER A 80 -3.27 5.52 14.30
CA SER A 80 -4.47 5.98 13.59
C SER A 80 -5.69 6.18 14.49
N SER A 81 -5.77 5.47 15.62
CA SER A 81 -6.81 5.70 16.64
C SER A 81 -6.71 7.11 17.24
N LYS A 82 -5.50 7.57 17.58
CA LYS A 82 -5.33 8.94 18.11
C LYS A 82 -5.64 10.01 17.08
N PHE A 83 -5.39 9.73 15.79
CA PHE A 83 -5.81 10.63 14.72
C PHE A 83 -7.34 10.67 14.56
N GLN A 84 -8.03 9.54 14.69
CA GLN A 84 -9.50 9.50 14.72
C GLN A 84 -10.05 10.29 15.91
N ASP A 85 -9.46 10.16 17.10
CA ASP A 85 -9.85 10.97 18.26
C ASP A 85 -9.66 12.47 17.99
N TYR A 86 -8.53 12.86 17.37
CA TYR A 86 -8.28 14.24 16.97
C TYR A 86 -9.33 14.76 15.97
N LEU A 87 -9.70 13.96 14.96
CA LEU A 87 -10.75 14.32 14.02
C LEU A 87 -12.09 14.54 14.73
N ASN A 88 -12.42 13.69 15.71
CA ASN A 88 -13.62 13.86 16.53
C ASN A 88 -13.57 15.16 17.35
N GLU A 89 -12.41 15.45 17.97
CA GLU A 89 -12.20 16.67 18.78
C GLU A 89 -12.39 17.96 17.97
N ILE A 90 -12.05 17.96 16.67
CA ILE A 90 -12.20 19.13 15.78
C ILE A 90 -13.52 19.15 15.00
N GLY A 91 -14.44 18.21 15.25
CA GLY A 91 -15.75 18.14 14.59
C GLY A 91 -15.77 17.45 13.22
N GLU A 92 -14.70 16.75 12.85
CA GLU A 92 -14.49 16.07 11.56
C GLU A 92 -14.62 14.55 11.68
N THR A 93 -15.47 14.10 12.61
CA THR A 93 -15.66 12.70 13.03
C THR A 93 -15.81 11.71 11.88
N ASP A 94 -16.57 12.08 10.85
CA ASP A 94 -16.88 11.17 9.74
C ASP A 94 -15.77 11.08 8.69
N LYS A 95 -14.79 12.00 8.66
CA LYS A 95 -13.79 12.09 7.58
C LYS A 95 -12.93 10.83 7.48
N TRP A 96 -12.58 10.23 8.61
CA TRP A 96 -11.81 8.98 8.62
C TRP A 96 -12.53 7.88 7.84
N ARG A 97 -13.80 7.64 8.17
CA ARG A 97 -14.61 6.55 7.60
C ARG A 97 -15.07 6.84 6.18
N THR A 98 -15.41 8.10 5.88
CA THR A 98 -16.10 8.47 4.64
C THR A 98 -15.16 8.95 3.53
N VAL A 99 -13.96 9.44 3.86
CA VAL A 99 -13.01 10.02 2.90
C VAL A 99 -11.65 9.35 2.98
N ILE A 100 -11.00 9.40 4.14
CA ILE A 100 -9.58 9.04 4.30
C ILE A 100 -9.37 7.54 4.09
N LEU A 101 -10.09 6.70 4.83
CA LEU A 101 -9.93 5.24 4.74
C LEU A 101 -10.35 4.69 3.36
N PRO A 102 -11.51 5.07 2.77
CA PRO A 102 -11.85 4.66 1.41
C PRO A 102 -10.85 5.13 0.36
N GLY A 103 -10.37 6.38 0.47
CA GLY A 103 -9.41 6.93 -0.48
C GLY A 103 -8.05 6.22 -0.41
N MET A 104 -7.54 5.89 0.78
CA MET A 104 -6.31 5.10 0.92
C MET A 104 -6.46 3.71 0.30
N LYS A 105 -7.60 3.05 0.55
CA LYS A 105 -7.94 1.75 -0.04
C LYS A 105 -7.97 1.80 -1.57
N GLN A 106 -8.65 2.81 -2.13
CA GLN A 106 -8.70 3.03 -3.58
C GLN A 106 -7.32 3.30 -4.17
N GLY A 107 -6.51 4.14 -3.52
CA GLY A 107 -5.14 4.45 -3.95
C GLY A 107 -4.26 3.20 -4.02
N ILE A 108 -4.33 2.33 -3.00
CA ILE A 108 -3.59 1.05 -2.99
C ILE A 108 -4.07 0.15 -4.13
N VAL A 109 -5.38 -0.08 -4.25
CA VAL A 109 -5.93 -0.96 -5.30
C VAL A 109 -5.56 -0.46 -6.70
N GLY A 110 -5.71 0.84 -6.95
CA GLY A 110 -5.37 1.45 -8.23
C GLY A 110 -3.89 1.31 -8.57
N ALA A 111 -2.99 1.59 -7.61
CA ALA A 111 -1.55 1.49 -7.83
C ALA A 111 -1.09 0.04 -8.11
N VAL A 112 -1.64 -0.93 -7.37
CA VAL A 112 -1.29 -2.34 -7.54
C VAL A 112 -1.86 -2.89 -8.85
N LEU A 113 -3.12 -2.57 -9.20
CA LEU A 113 -3.70 -2.97 -10.48
C LEU A 113 -2.95 -2.39 -11.67
N ALA A 114 -2.55 -1.12 -11.60
CA ALA A 114 -1.78 -0.47 -12.66
C ALA A 114 -0.39 -1.09 -12.86
N SER A 115 0.15 -1.75 -11.84
CA SER A 115 1.48 -2.37 -11.87
C SER A 115 1.44 -3.89 -12.03
N GLN A 116 0.26 -4.51 -12.02
CA GLN A 116 0.09 -5.97 -11.92
C GLN A 116 0.76 -6.72 -13.08
N ASP A 117 0.75 -6.16 -14.29
CA ASP A 117 1.35 -6.79 -15.48
C ASP A 117 2.88 -6.89 -15.38
N ASP A 118 3.51 -5.97 -14.64
CA ASP A 118 4.95 -5.95 -14.39
C ASP A 118 5.36 -6.72 -13.12
N MET A 119 4.38 -7.14 -12.31
CA MET A 119 4.65 -7.88 -11.09
C MET A 119 5.05 -9.32 -11.40
N ILE A 120 6.12 -9.78 -10.75
CA ILE A 120 6.59 -11.15 -10.92
C ILE A 120 5.68 -12.10 -10.14
N ASP A 121 4.93 -12.93 -10.85
CA ASP A 121 4.16 -14.01 -10.24
C ASP A 121 5.07 -15.16 -9.82
N ARG A 122 5.15 -15.39 -8.52
CA ARG A 122 5.90 -16.52 -7.94
C ARG A 122 5.01 -17.25 -6.96
N ALA A 123 4.77 -18.53 -7.24
CA ALA A 123 4.04 -19.40 -6.33
C ALA A 123 4.69 -19.41 -4.94
N ASN A 124 3.85 -19.42 -3.90
CA ASN A 124 4.27 -19.38 -2.49
C ASN A 124 5.11 -18.15 -2.11
N SER A 125 5.01 -17.06 -2.87
CA SER A 125 5.59 -15.77 -2.50
C SER A 125 4.51 -14.82 -2.01
N PHE A 126 4.90 -13.93 -1.09
CA PHE A 126 4.09 -12.84 -0.63
C PHE A 126 5.00 -11.64 -0.37
N GLU A 127 4.44 -10.44 -0.39
CA GLU A 127 5.19 -9.23 -0.10
C GLU A 127 4.34 -8.30 0.76
N LEU A 128 4.92 -7.84 1.88
CA LEU A 128 4.35 -6.81 2.73
C LEU A 128 4.85 -5.46 2.23
N TYR A 129 3.93 -4.53 1.99
CA TYR A 129 4.22 -3.20 1.49
C TYR A 129 3.81 -2.13 2.50
N GLY A 130 4.48 -0.97 2.43
CA GLY A 130 4.09 0.25 3.11
C GLY A 130 3.77 1.36 2.12
N ALA A 131 2.52 1.80 2.06
CA ALA A 131 2.09 2.96 1.29
C ALA A 131 2.14 4.23 2.15
N ASP A 132 2.71 5.30 1.59
CA ASP A 132 2.81 6.61 2.23
C ASP A 132 1.75 7.54 1.63
N PHE A 133 0.88 8.06 2.49
CA PHE A 133 -0.19 8.98 2.09
C PHE A 133 -0.01 10.36 2.72
N LEU A 134 -0.17 11.40 1.93
CA LEU A 134 -0.37 12.78 2.40
C LEU A 134 -1.86 13.11 2.35
N LEU A 135 -2.39 13.83 3.33
CA LEU A 135 -3.75 14.35 3.26
C LEU A 135 -3.73 15.79 2.74
N GLY A 136 -4.58 16.10 1.76
CA GLY A 136 -4.91 17.47 1.40
C GLY A 136 -5.76 18.15 2.47
N ILE A 137 -5.89 19.48 2.42
CA ILE A 137 -6.79 20.25 3.31
C ILE A 137 -8.26 19.79 3.25
N ASP A 138 -8.65 19.11 2.18
CA ASP A 138 -9.96 18.49 1.95
C ASP A 138 -10.07 17.06 2.51
N TYR A 139 -9.05 16.59 3.23
CA TYR A 139 -8.89 15.24 3.77
C TYR A 139 -8.73 14.14 2.71
N ILE A 140 -8.58 14.50 1.44
CA ILE A 140 -8.40 13.52 0.37
C ILE A 140 -6.96 12.96 0.48
N PRO A 141 -6.80 11.63 0.57
CA PRO A 141 -5.48 11.01 0.62
C PRO A 141 -4.84 10.97 -0.76
N ILE A 142 -3.59 11.42 -0.81
CA ILE A 142 -2.72 11.43 -1.98
C ILE A 142 -1.63 10.39 -1.73
N LEU A 143 -1.57 9.35 -2.57
CA LEU A 143 -0.51 8.34 -2.51
C LEU A 143 0.81 8.98 -2.98
N LEU A 144 1.83 8.96 -2.12
CA LEU A 144 3.16 9.50 -2.41
C LEU A 144 4.08 8.42 -2.98
N GLU A 145 4.20 7.30 -2.28
CA GLU A 145 5.08 6.19 -2.63
C GLU A 145 4.60 4.88 -2.03
N ILE A 146 5.08 3.76 -2.60
CA ILE A 146 4.91 2.41 -2.06
C ILE A 146 6.31 1.82 -1.84
N ASN A 147 6.56 1.40 -0.61
CA ASN A 147 7.81 0.80 -0.18
C ASN A 147 7.66 -0.72 -0.07
N MET A 148 8.56 -1.47 -0.71
CA MET A 148 8.76 -2.90 -0.44
C MET A 148 9.52 -3.09 0.88
N GLY A 149 9.25 -4.18 1.60
CA GLY A 149 9.92 -4.49 2.86
C GLY A 149 9.92 -3.31 3.85
N PRO A 150 8.74 -2.77 4.25
CA PRO A 150 8.69 -1.62 5.13
C PRO A 150 9.47 -1.92 6.41
N ALA A 151 10.16 -0.91 6.94
CA ALA A 151 10.92 -1.04 8.18
C ALA A 151 10.05 -1.56 9.35
N MET A 152 10.38 -2.74 9.88
CA MET A 152 9.66 -3.41 10.98
C MET A 152 10.38 -3.33 12.33
N TYR A 153 11.18 -2.29 12.56
CA TYR A 153 11.91 -2.11 13.83
C TYR A 153 11.15 -1.19 14.80
N ALA A 154 11.23 -1.51 16.10
CA ALA A 154 10.58 -0.78 17.19
C ALA A 154 11.29 0.55 17.50
N SER A 155 11.20 1.51 16.58
CA SER A 155 11.85 2.83 16.67
C SER A 155 11.20 3.78 17.69
N THR A 156 9.92 3.56 17.96
CA THR A 156 9.04 4.35 18.81
C THR A 156 8.08 3.39 19.49
N LYS A 157 7.36 3.83 20.52
CA LYS A 157 6.32 3.00 21.14
C LYS A 157 5.25 2.56 20.14
N VAL A 158 4.88 3.47 19.23
CA VAL A 158 3.87 3.22 18.17
C VAL A 158 4.34 2.11 17.23
N THR A 159 5.55 2.23 16.69
CA THR A 159 6.10 1.22 15.76
C THR A 159 6.40 -0.10 16.46
N GLY A 160 6.83 -0.10 17.72
CA GLY A 160 7.05 -1.33 18.49
C GLY A 160 5.78 -2.17 18.66
N ASP A 161 4.65 -1.52 18.94
CA ASP A 161 3.36 -2.22 19.07
C ASP A 161 2.82 -2.71 17.70
N ILE A 162 2.75 -1.81 16.71
CA ILE A 162 2.18 -2.16 15.40
C ILE A 162 3.06 -3.18 14.65
N CYS A 163 4.40 -3.06 14.67
CA CYS A 163 5.27 -4.01 13.97
C CYS A 163 5.19 -5.41 14.53
N LYS A 164 5.17 -5.54 15.86
CA LYS A 164 5.07 -6.85 16.51
C LYS A 164 3.77 -7.56 16.11
N ARG A 165 2.62 -6.89 16.29
CA ARG A 165 1.31 -7.45 15.95
C ARG A 165 1.14 -7.66 14.45
N GLY A 166 1.64 -6.74 13.63
CA GLY A 166 1.57 -6.83 12.17
C GLY A 166 2.32 -8.04 11.63
N LEU A 167 3.54 -8.31 12.13
CA LEU A 167 4.30 -9.50 11.73
C LEU A 167 3.60 -10.80 12.13
N GLU A 168 3.06 -10.87 13.35
CA GLU A 168 2.27 -12.02 13.80
C GLU A 168 1.05 -12.23 12.88
N ASP A 169 0.34 -11.17 12.52
CA ASP A 169 -0.83 -11.25 11.64
C ASP A 169 -0.47 -11.60 10.19
N VAL A 170 0.71 -11.20 9.68
CA VAL A 170 1.20 -11.66 8.37
C VAL A 170 1.31 -13.18 8.36
N ILE A 171 1.89 -13.79 9.40
CA ILE A 171 2.03 -15.25 9.51
C ILE A 171 0.67 -15.94 9.47
N LYS A 172 -0.34 -15.40 10.16
CA LYS A 172 -1.69 -15.94 10.13
C LYS A 172 -2.29 -15.96 8.71
N VAL A 173 -2.08 -14.88 7.95
CA VAL A 173 -2.56 -14.79 6.56
C VAL A 173 -1.80 -15.75 5.65
N VAL A 174 -0.47 -15.82 5.75
CA VAL A 174 0.35 -16.57 4.79
C VAL A 174 0.47 -18.06 5.08
N LEU A 175 0.41 -18.46 6.35
CA LEU A 175 0.53 -19.86 6.78
C LEU A 175 -0.80 -20.44 7.23
N ASP A 176 -1.48 -19.83 8.19
CA ASP A 176 -2.67 -20.44 8.81
C ASP A 176 -3.82 -20.52 7.80
N ARG A 177 -4.07 -19.44 7.04
CA ARG A 177 -5.12 -19.43 6.01
C ARG A 177 -4.85 -20.35 4.83
N LYS A 178 -3.60 -20.73 4.59
CA LYS A 178 -3.25 -21.76 3.58
C LYS A 178 -3.78 -23.13 3.98
N HIS A 179 -3.80 -23.44 5.28
CA HIS A 179 -4.27 -24.73 5.82
C HIS A 179 -5.76 -24.70 6.16
N ASN A 180 -6.25 -23.57 6.68
CA ASN A 180 -7.65 -23.38 7.06
C ASN A 180 -8.15 -22.02 6.58
N TRP A 181 -8.98 -22.01 5.54
CA TRP A 181 -9.49 -20.76 4.96
C TRP A 181 -10.34 -19.91 5.93
N ARG A 182 -10.77 -20.46 7.08
CA ARG A 182 -11.49 -19.73 8.15
C ARG A 182 -10.59 -19.29 9.31
N ALA A 183 -9.28 -19.52 9.22
CA ALA A 183 -8.34 -19.08 10.26
C ALA A 183 -8.40 -17.56 10.45
N ASP A 184 -8.10 -17.13 11.67
CA ASP A 184 -7.96 -15.71 12.01
C ASP A 184 -6.94 -15.03 11.08
N THR A 185 -7.19 -13.78 10.72
CA THR A 185 -6.26 -12.94 9.95
C THR A 185 -5.73 -11.78 10.77
N GLY A 186 -6.07 -11.75 12.07
CA GLY A 186 -5.82 -10.64 12.95
C GLY A 186 -6.41 -9.36 12.39
N LYS A 187 -5.58 -8.34 12.19
CA LYS A 187 -6.03 -7.04 11.67
C LYS A 187 -5.96 -6.92 10.15
N PHE A 188 -5.59 -7.97 9.41
CA PHE A 188 -5.75 -7.98 7.95
C PHE A 188 -7.19 -8.25 7.55
N GLU A 189 -7.66 -7.52 6.55
CA GLU A 189 -8.90 -7.81 5.80
C GLU A 189 -8.61 -7.87 4.30
N ILE A 190 -9.44 -8.61 3.56
CA ILE A 190 -9.35 -8.62 2.10
C ILE A 190 -9.77 -7.25 1.61
N LEU A 191 -8.88 -6.59 0.88
CA LEU A 191 -9.13 -5.33 0.21
C LEU A 191 -9.62 -5.55 -1.21
N TYR A 192 -8.95 -6.45 -1.92
CA TYR A 192 -9.25 -6.76 -3.30
C TYR A 192 -8.92 -8.23 -3.59
N ARG A 193 -9.81 -8.88 -4.33
CA ARG A 193 -9.57 -10.20 -4.91
C ARG A 193 -10.04 -10.16 -6.35
N GLN A 194 -9.13 -10.38 -7.27
CA GLN A 194 -9.46 -10.45 -8.68
C GLN A 194 -10.38 -11.64 -8.94
N GLU A 195 -11.53 -11.37 -9.53
CA GLU A 195 -12.39 -12.42 -10.05
C GLU A 195 -11.81 -12.88 -11.39
N MET A 196 -11.29 -14.10 -11.42
CA MET A 196 -11.04 -14.77 -12.68
C MET A 196 -12.40 -15.18 -13.22
N GLY A 197 -12.77 -14.67 -14.40
CA GLY A 197 -13.92 -15.20 -15.14
C GLY A 197 -13.82 -16.72 -15.31
N PRO A 198 -14.89 -17.42 -15.73
CA PRO A 198 -14.79 -18.84 -16.05
C PRO A 198 -13.58 -19.02 -16.96
N LYS A 199 -12.66 -19.93 -16.57
CA LYS A 199 -11.50 -20.27 -17.40
C LYS A 199 -12.03 -20.48 -18.80
N GLN A 200 -11.76 -19.56 -19.72
CA GLN A 200 -11.91 -19.90 -21.12
C GLN A 200 -10.97 -21.08 -21.28
N HIS A 201 -11.54 -22.26 -21.53
CA HIS A 201 -10.75 -23.33 -22.08
C HIS A 201 -10.13 -22.70 -23.32
N HIS A 202 -8.84 -22.38 -23.25
CA HIS A 202 -8.05 -22.21 -24.45
C HIS A 202 -8.18 -23.56 -25.17
N VAL A 203 -9.21 -23.68 -26.02
CA VAL A 203 -9.09 -24.43 -27.25
C VAL A 203 -7.85 -23.80 -27.87
N GLY A 204 -6.75 -24.55 -27.87
CA GLY A 204 -5.47 -24.05 -28.38
C GLY A 204 -5.68 -23.38 -29.72
N LEU A 205 -4.78 -22.48 -30.10
CA LEU A 205 -4.74 -22.04 -31.49
C LEU A 205 -4.81 -23.28 -32.38
N ASP A 206 -5.92 -23.44 -33.11
CA ASP A 206 -6.00 -24.40 -34.22
C ASP A 206 -5.09 -23.87 -35.32
N LEU A 207 -3.79 -24.11 -35.15
CA LEU A 207 -2.80 -23.89 -36.19
C LEU A 207 -3.00 -24.96 -37.26
N MET A 208 -3.76 -24.62 -38.29
CA MET A 208 -3.96 -25.47 -39.45
C MET A 208 -2.82 -25.21 -40.45
N ILE A 209 -2.00 -26.23 -40.70
CA ILE A 209 -1.02 -26.23 -41.79
C ILE A 209 -1.68 -26.84 -43.02
N SER A 210 -1.79 -26.07 -44.10
CA SER A 210 -2.16 -26.57 -45.42
C SER A 210 -0.92 -26.64 -46.30
N GLY A 211 -0.60 -27.84 -46.79
CA GLY A 211 0.46 -28.08 -47.76
C GLY A 211 -0.12 -28.74 -49.01
N SER A 212 0.32 -28.29 -50.18
CA SER A 212 -0.03 -28.92 -51.46
C SER A 212 1.20 -29.60 -52.05
N LYS A 213 1.02 -30.81 -52.57
CA LYS A 213 2.09 -31.60 -53.20
C LYS A 213 2.50 -30.93 -54.50
N ILE A 214 3.77 -30.52 -54.62
CA ILE A 214 4.33 -30.06 -55.89
C ILE A 214 4.48 -31.30 -56.79
N ILE A 215 3.66 -31.37 -57.86
CA ILE A 215 3.78 -32.38 -58.89
C ILE A 215 4.74 -31.82 -59.95
N PRO A 216 5.87 -32.49 -60.26
CA PRO A 216 6.75 -32.03 -61.32
C PRO A 216 6.03 -32.10 -62.67
N GLU A 217 6.12 -31.04 -63.47
CA GLU A 217 5.61 -31.04 -64.84
C GLU A 217 6.28 -32.17 -65.63
N LYS A 218 5.45 -33.00 -66.29
CA LYS A 218 5.95 -33.95 -67.29
C LYS A 218 6.62 -33.14 -68.40
N ARG A 219 7.94 -33.28 -68.52
CA ARG A 219 8.65 -32.90 -69.74
C ARG A 219 8.04 -33.71 -70.90
N ASN A 220 7.27 -33.04 -71.75
CA ASN A 220 6.93 -33.57 -73.06
C ASN A 220 8.23 -33.68 -73.86
N ALA A 221 8.69 -34.90 -74.11
CA ALA A 221 9.70 -35.14 -75.13
C ALA A 221 9.04 -34.89 -76.49
N LEU A 222 9.53 -33.87 -77.20
CA LEU A 222 9.24 -33.67 -78.62
C LEU A 222 10.10 -34.66 -79.42
N SER A 223 9.40 -35.42 -80.30
CA SER A 223 9.86 -36.29 -81.40
C SER A 223 10.93 -37.33 -81.11
#